data_AF-A0A7W6ED14-F1
#
_entry.id   AF-A0A7W6ED14-F1
#
_cell.length_a   1.000
_cell.length_b   1.000
_cell.length_c   1.000
_cell.angle_alpha   90.00
_cell.angle_beta   90.00
_cell.angle_gamma   90.00
#
_symmetry.space_group_name_H-M   'P 1'
#
loop_
_entity.id
_entity.type
_entity.pdbx_description
1 polymer ?
#
loop_
_entity_poly.entity_id
_entity_poly.type
_entity_poly.pdbx_seq_one_letter_code
_entity_poly.pdbx_strand_id
1 'polypeptide(L)'
;MNFFNPDNHTKSEDHKRLYAMCELAYTIVDVSAAVFFVIGSILFFSTATTYFATWLFVIGSILFGIRPTIKLYREIGYLRLDDYDDVTKS
;
A
#
# COMPACT_ATOMS: atom_id res chain seq x y z
N MET A 1 28.12 -24.29 4.32
CA MET A 1 27.41 -23.24 3.55
C MET A 1 27.40 -21.99 4.39
N ASN A 2 28.08 -20.96 3.91
CA ASN A 2 28.53 -19.82 4.71
C ASN A 2 27.39 -18.78 4.86
N PHE A 3 26.83 -18.63 6.06
CA PHE A 3 25.66 -17.78 6.34
C PHE A 3 25.98 -16.29 6.52
N PHE A 4 27.23 -15.89 6.31
CA PHE A 4 27.67 -14.50 6.38
C PHE A 4 28.45 -14.17 5.11
N ASN A 5 27.73 -13.73 4.09
CA ASN A 5 28.33 -13.06 2.94
C ASN A 5 28.07 -11.55 3.09
N PRO A 6 29.10 -10.73 3.40
CA PRO A 6 28.97 -9.27 3.55
C PRO A 6 28.47 -8.56 2.30
N ASP A 7 28.51 -9.23 1.13
CA ASP A 7 28.03 -8.70 -0.15
C ASP A 7 26.51 -8.79 -0.34
N ASN A 8 25.74 -9.24 0.66
CA ASN A 8 24.27 -9.21 0.62
C ASN A 8 23.67 -7.78 0.70
N HIS A 9 24.52 -6.76 0.79
CA HIS A 9 24.10 -5.35 0.79
C HIS A 9 23.50 -4.93 -0.57
N THR A 10 23.84 -5.60 -1.67
CA THR A 10 23.31 -5.29 -3.01
C THR A 10 21.89 -5.83 -3.24
N LYS A 11 21.47 -6.90 -2.54
CA LYS A 11 20.06 -7.35 -2.53
C LYS A 11 19.11 -6.33 -1.89
N SER A 12 19.65 -5.44 -1.04
CA SER A 12 18.85 -4.56 -0.19
C SER A 12 18.26 -3.36 -0.93
N GLU A 13 18.92 -2.83 -1.97
CA GLU A 13 18.52 -1.57 -2.60
C GLU A 13 17.23 -1.68 -3.41
N ASP A 14 17.02 -2.77 -4.15
CA ASP A 14 15.78 -2.98 -4.91
C ASP A 14 14.59 -3.30 -3.99
N HIS A 15 14.82 -4.08 -2.93
CA HIS A 15 13.82 -4.33 -1.89
C HIS A 15 13.41 -3.04 -1.17
N LYS A 16 14.35 -2.15 -0.87
CA LYS A 16 14.10 -0.83 -0.26
C LYS A 16 13.28 0.08 -1.16
N ARG A 17 13.57 0.11 -2.46
CA ARG A 17 12.81 0.92 -3.43
C ARG A 17 11.36 0.45 -3.54
N LEU A 18 11.14 -0.86 -3.69
CA LEU A 18 9.79 -1.43 -3.74
C LEU A 18 9.04 -1.18 -2.42
N TYR A 19 9.71 -1.33 -1.28
CA TYR A 19 9.14 -1.04 0.03
C TYR A 19 8.71 0.43 0.16
N ALA A 20 9.61 1.37 -0.15
CA ALA A 20 9.35 2.79 0.00
C ALA A 20 8.21 3.28 -0.92
N MET A 21 8.16 2.79 -2.17
CA MET A 21 7.06 3.12 -3.08
C MET A 21 5.71 2.57 -2.59
N CYS A 22 5.68 1.33 -2.11
CA CYS A 22 4.46 0.73 -1.56
C CYS A 22 4.00 1.43 -0.28
N GLU A 23 4.91 1.80 0.61
CA GLU A 23 4.61 2.49 1.87
C GLU A 23 4.11 3.92 1.65
N LEU A 24 4.69 4.64 0.68
CA LEU A 24 4.19 5.95 0.27
C LEU A 24 2.79 5.85 -0.34
N ALA A 25 2.57 4.90 -1.26
CA ALA A 25 1.26 4.67 -1.88
C ALA A 25 0.20 4.32 -0.83
N TYR A 26 0.56 3.47 0.14
CA TYR A 26 -0.30 3.11 1.27
C TYR A 26 -0.70 4.33 2.10
N THR A 27 0.27 5.16 2.48
CA THR A 27 0.04 6.37 3.28
C THR A 27 -0.87 7.35 2.54
N ILE A 28 -0.66 7.54 1.23
CA ILE A 28 -1.50 8.42 0.40
C ILE A 28 -2.95 7.91 0.36
N VAL A 29 -3.15 6.61 0.13
CA VAL A 29 -4.48 6.00 0.06
C VAL A 29 -5.20 6.13 1.40
N ASP A 30 -4.49 5.93 2.51
CA ASP A 30 -5.06 6.03 3.86
C ASP A 30 -5.48 7.44 4.24
N VAL A 31 -4.59 8.41 4.02
CA VAL A 31 -4.89 9.82 4.29
C VAL A 31 -6.05 10.26 3.42
N SER A 32 -6.07 9.85 2.15
CA SER A 32 -7.18 10.14 1.25
C SER A 32 -8.49 9.55 1.79
N ALA A 33 -8.52 8.25 2.12
CA ALA A 33 -9.70 7.58 2.67
C ALA A 33 -10.20 8.27 3.94
N ALA A 34 -9.29 8.61 4.87
CA ALA A 34 -9.62 9.32 6.09
C ALA A 34 -10.25 10.69 5.83
N VAL A 35 -9.70 11.47 4.88
CA VAL A 35 -10.26 12.76 4.47
C VAL A 35 -11.67 12.60 3.91
N PHE A 36 -11.89 11.63 3.01
CA PHE A 36 -13.21 11.33 2.46
C PHE A 36 -14.23 10.99 3.55
N PHE A 37 -13.86 10.14 4.52
CA PHE A 37 -14.73 9.77 5.63
C PHE A 37 -15.03 10.93 6.56
N VAL A 38 -14.04 11.76 6.91
CA VAL A 38 -14.25 12.92 7.78
C VAL A 38 -15.18 13.94 7.13
N ILE A 39 -14.91 14.28 5.86
CA ILE A 39 -15.77 15.21 5.11
C ILE A 39 -17.18 14.65 4.98
N GLY A 40 -17.32 13.38 4.60
CA GLY A 40 -18.62 12.72 4.53
C GLY A 40 -19.37 12.75 5.86
N SER A 41 -18.65 12.55 6.99
CA SER A 41 -19.24 12.53 8.33
C SER A 41 -19.82 13.89 8.69
N ILE A 42 -19.12 14.98 8.35
CA ILE A 42 -19.61 16.34 8.53
C ILE A 42 -20.86 16.59 7.67
N LEU A 43 -20.87 16.12 6.41
CA LEU A 43 -22.02 16.28 5.51
C LEU A 43 -23.26 15.49 5.95
N PHE A 44 -23.12 14.45 6.77
CA PHE A 44 -24.27 13.74 7.34
C PHE A 44 -25.07 14.55 8.37
N PHE A 45 -24.55 15.69 8.85
CA PHE A 45 -25.29 16.56 9.77
C PHE A 45 -26.43 17.35 9.10
N SER A 46 -26.52 17.33 7.77
CA SER A 46 -27.62 17.93 7.02
C SER A 46 -28.23 16.93 6.03
N THR A 47 -29.55 16.84 6.03
CA THR A 47 -30.30 15.99 5.09
C THR A 47 -30.09 16.40 3.64
N ALA A 48 -29.88 17.71 3.38
CA ALA A 48 -29.62 18.23 2.04
C ALA A 48 -28.29 17.75 1.44
N THR A 49 -27.29 17.44 2.28
CA THR A 49 -25.95 17.01 1.84
C THR A 49 -25.70 15.51 1.97
N THR A 50 -26.69 14.75 2.46
CA THR A 50 -26.59 13.31 2.73
C THR A 50 -26.30 12.50 1.46
N TYR A 51 -26.84 12.90 0.31
CA TYR A 51 -26.54 12.26 -0.98
C TYR A 51 -25.03 12.32 -1.31
N PHE A 52 -24.41 13.49 -1.13
CA PHE A 52 -22.97 13.66 -1.33
C PHE A 52 -22.14 12.95 -0.26
N ALA A 53 -22.58 13.00 1.00
CA ALA A 53 -21.96 12.27 2.11
C ALA A 53 -21.84 10.77 1.83
N THR A 54 -22.89 10.19 1.26
CA THR A 54 -22.95 8.76 0.92
C THR A 54 -21.89 8.40 -0.12
N TRP A 55 -21.75 9.20 -1.18
CA TRP A 55 -20.72 8.96 -2.20
C TRP A 55 -19.29 9.16 -1.69
N LEU A 56 -19.04 10.16 -0.84
CA LEU A 56 -17.75 10.33 -0.16
C LEU A 56 -17.39 9.08 0.65
N PHE A 57 -18.36 8.48 1.35
CA PHE A 57 -18.15 7.23 2.08
C PHE A 57 -17.90 6.04 1.16
N VAL A 58 -18.59 5.92 0.04
CA VAL A 58 -18.32 4.87 -0.96
C VAL A 58 -16.89 4.99 -1.50
N ILE A 59 -16.47 6.20 -1.88
CA ILE A 59 -15.12 6.47 -2.38
C ILE A 59 -14.07 6.19 -1.29
N GLY A 60 -14.29 6.69 -0.08
CA GLY A 60 -13.43 6.41 1.08
C GLY A 60 -13.31 4.91 1.36
N SER A 61 -14.40 4.15 1.21
CA SER A 61 -14.41 2.69 1.40
C SER A 61 -13.65 1.95 0.32
N ILE A 62 -13.75 2.39 -0.94
CA ILE A 62 -12.97 1.83 -2.04
C ILE A 62 -11.48 2.07 -1.79
N LEU A 63 -11.09 3.30 -1.45
CA LEU A 63 -9.70 3.64 -1.11
C LEU A 63 -9.20 2.80 0.07
N PHE A 64 -9.98 2.69 1.13
CA PHE A 64 -9.64 1.83 2.27
C PHE A 64 -9.48 0.35 1.86
N GLY A 65 -10.28 -0.12 0.89
CA GLY A 65 -10.17 -1.45 0.30
C GLY A 65 -8.94 -1.68 -0.59
N ILE A 66 -8.30 -0.64 -1.10
CA ILE A 66 -7.04 -0.75 -1.88
C ILE A 66 -5.86 -1.10 -0.95
N ARG A 67 -5.95 -0.77 0.35
CA ARG A 67 -4.94 -1.05 1.36
C ARG A 67 -4.44 -2.51 1.37
N PRO A 68 -5.31 -3.54 1.47
CA PRO A 68 -4.88 -4.94 1.38
C PRO A 68 -4.30 -5.30 0.01
N THR A 69 -4.73 -4.66 -1.08
CA THR A 69 -4.20 -4.89 -2.44
C THR A 69 -2.75 -4.47 -2.57
N ILE A 70 -2.37 -3.31 -2.00
CA ILE A 70 -0.98 -2.84 -2.00
C ILE A 70 -0.10 -3.78 -1.17
N LYS A 71 -0.60 -4.25 -0.02
CA LYS A 71 0.13 -5.23 0.81
C LYS A 71 0.35 -6.55 0.06
N LEU A 72 -0.68 -7.05 -0.61
CA LEU A 72 -0.60 -8.27 -1.42
C LEU A 72 0.38 -8.11 -2.60
N TYR A 73 0.32 -6.97 -3.30
CA TYR A 73 1.26 -6.67 -4.38
C TYR A 73 2.71 -6.67 -3.89
N ARG A 74 2.96 -6.07 -2.72
CA ARG A 74 4.29 -6.06 -2.09
C ARG A 74 4.77 -7.48 -1.75
N GLU A 75 3.92 -8.31 -1.16
CA GLU A 75 4.26 -9.70 -0.84
C GLU A 75 4.58 -10.52 -2.10
N ILE A 76 3.82 -10.35 -3.18
CA ILE A 76 4.12 -10.99 -4.48
C ILE A 76 5.44 -10.48 -5.07
N GLY A 77 5.73 -9.19 -4.95
CA GLY A 77 6.99 -8.61 -5.40
C GLY A 77 8.20 -9.20 -4.68
N TYR A 78 8.11 -9.40 -3.37
CA TYR A 78 9.17 -10.05 -2.60
C TYR A 78 9.36 -11.52 -2.97
N LEU A 79 8.28 -12.28 -3.16
CA LEU A 79 8.38 -13.67 -3.62
C LEU A 79 9.11 -13.79 -4.96
N ARG A 80 8.89 -12.84 -5.88
CA ARG A 80 9.58 -12.83 -7.17
C ARG A 80 11.06 -12.47 -7.02
N LEU A 81 11.39 -11.44 -6.24
CA LEU A 81 12.80 -11.05 -6.06
C LEU A 81 13.63 -12.17 -5.41
N ASP A 82 13.06 -12.89 -4.44
CA ASP A 82 13.74 -14.01 -3.77
C ASP A 82 14.03 -15.17 -4.73
N ASP A 83 13.07 -15.50 -5.61
CA ASP A 83 13.22 -16.54 -6.64
C ASP A 83 14.31 -16.18 -7.67
N TYR A 84 14.35 -14.95 -8.18
CA TYR A 84 15.38 -14.49 -9.12
C TYR A 84 16.81 -14.56 -8.57
N ASP A 85 16.97 -14.29 -7.28
CA ASP A 85 18.28 -14.36 -6.64
C ASP A 85 18.80 -15.79 -6.47
N ASP A 86 17.94 -16.80 -6.47
CA ASP A 86 18.34 -18.21 -6.37
C ASP A 86 18.79 -18.75 -7.74
N VAL A 87 18.11 -18.36 -8.83
CA VAL A 87 18.47 -18.76 -10.20
C VAL A 87 19.81 -18.18 -10.66
N THR A 88 20.17 -16.98 -10.18
CA THR A 88 21.39 -16.27 -10.59
C THR A 88 22.65 -16.66 -9.81
N LYS A 89 22.52 -17.50 -8.78
CA LYS A 89 23.64 -18.01 -7.97
C LYS A 89 24.13 -19.43 -8.36
N SER A 90 23.55 -20.02 -9.40
CA SER A 90 23.98 -21.30 -10.02
C SER A 90 25.11 -21.10 -11.02
#